data_AF-A0A659NZD2-F1
#
_entry.id   AF-A0A659NZD2-F1
#
_cell.length_a   1.000
_cell.length_b   1.000
_cell.length_c   1.000
_cell.angle_alpha   90.00
_cell.angle_beta   90.00
_cell.angle_gamma   90.00
#
_symmetry.space_group_name_H-M   'P 1'
#
loop_
_entity.id
_entity.type
_entity.pdbx_description
1 polymer ?
#
loop_
_entity_poly.entity_id
_entity_poly.type
_entity_poly.pdbx_seq_one_letter_code
_entity_poly.pdbx_strand_id
1 'polypeptide(L)'
;MAANYLHGVETIEIETGPRPVKAVKSAVIGLIGTAPCGPVNQPTLCLSESDAAQFGFGPDTGNFTIPQALKAIYDHGAGTVVVINVADPEKYSVLAPSMSARVDNNHQFKLAYCGVSNVEFRISGAGTKNLNPADYTVDAATGIVTCPTVSVGETVLISYKRLDPTKVTSADIIGTVNTAGDRTGMKLLQDTYNLYGFYPKILLAPVFCTQKSVSTELIAQAEKLGAITYIDAPIGTTFQQVLAGRGPQGAINFNTSSDRARLCYPHVKVYDSATDSEVLEPLSSRAAGLRAKVDLEKGFWWSNSNQEIQGITGVERSLSAMIDDPQSEVNQLNENGITTIFNSYGSGLRLWGNRTAAWPTVTHMRNFENVRRTGDVINESIRYFSQQYMDMPINQALIDALTESVNTWGRKLIADGALLGFECWYDPARNEQTELAAGHLLLSYKFTPPPPLERLTFETEITSEYLVSLESNR
;
A
#
# COMPACT_ATOMS: atom_id res chain seq x y z
N MET A 1 1.52 33.73 -40.04
CA MET A 1 2.26 33.79 -41.31
C MET A 1 3.73 33.92 -40.98
N ALA A 2 4.52 32.87 -41.24
CA ALA A 2 5.98 32.92 -41.15
C ALA A 2 6.53 33.96 -42.14
N ALA A 3 7.65 34.61 -41.82
CA ALA A 3 8.31 35.55 -42.71
C ALA A 3 8.72 34.83 -44.02
N ASN A 4 8.34 35.40 -45.17
CA ASN A 4 8.48 34.80 -46.51
C ASN A 4 9.94 34.62 -46.99
N TYR A 5 10.95 34.97 -46.20
CA TYR A 5 12.36 34.85 -46.61
C TYR A 5 13.26 34.55 -45.40
N LEU A 6 13.89 33.37 -45.42
CA LEU A 6 14.96 32.96 -44.52
C LEU A 6 16.21 32.65 -45.37
N HIS A 7 17.34 33.27 -45.02
CA HIS A 7 18.65 32.89 -45.57
C HIS A 7 19.43 32.13 -44.48
N GLY A 8 19.19 30.83 -44.38
CA GLY A 8 19.76 29.94 -43.35
C GLY A 8 19.05 28.58 -43.32
N VAL A 9 19.41 27.71 -42.37
CA VAL A 9 18.69 26.45 -42.09
C VAL A 9 17.81 26.67 -40.88
N GLU A 10 16.51 26.41 -41.00
CA GLU A 10 15.57 26.36 -39.89
C GLU A 10 15.11 24.91 -39.72
N THR A 11 15.06 24.47 -38.47
CA THR A 11 14.36 23.24 -38.09
C THR A 11 13.04 23.67 -37.47
N ILE A 12 11.94 23.44 -38.18
CA ILE A 12 10.60 23.56 -37.63
C ILE A 12 10.25 22.19 -37.05
N GLU A 13 10.10 22.13 -35.74
CA GLU A 13 9.56 20.93 -35.08
C GLU A 13 8.07 20.85 -35.39
N ILE A 14 7.72 20.06 -36.39
CA ILE A 14 6.33 19.72 -36.68
C ILE A 14 5.95 18.58 -35.74
N GLU A 15 5.30 18.90 -34.63
CA GLU A 15 4.68 17.91 -33.76
C GLU A 15 3.52 17.20 -34.49
N THR A 16 3.84 16.15 -35.25
CA THR A 16 2.87 15.26 -35.88
C THR A 16 2.99 13.88 -35.25
N GLY A 17 1.98 13.50 -34.47
CA GLY A 17 1.94 12.18 -33.86
C GLY A 17 0.74 12.00 -32.92
N PRO A 18 0.20 10.77 -32.80
CA PRO A 18 -0.81 10.47 -31.80
C PRO A 18 -0.18 10.62 -30.41
N ARG A 19 -0.84 11.36 -29.51
CA ARG A 19 -0.45 11.46 -28.11
C ARG A 19 -1.24 10.39 -27.34
N PRO A 20 -0.65 9.25 -26.96
CA PRO A 20 -1.42 8.16 -26.37
C PRO A 20 -1.72 8.44 -24.89
N VAL A 21 -2.90 8.03 -24.44
CA VAL A 21 -3.20 7.90 -23.01
C VAL A 21 -2.23 6.88 -22.40
N LYS A 22 -1.62 7.22 -21.26
CA LYS A 22 -0.75 6.32 -20.50
C LYS A 22 -1.44 5.96 -19.20
N ALA A 23 -1.35 4.67 -18.83
CA ALA A 23 -1.85 4.22 -17.54
C ALA A 23 -1.04 4.87 -16.39
N VAL A 24 -1.74 5.35 -15.38
CA VAL A 24 -1.14 5.78 -14.11
C VAL A 24 -0.50 4.61 -13.37
N LYS A 25 0.49 4.91 -12.51
CA LYS A 25 1.14 3.88 -11.68
C LYS A 25 0.13 3.34 -10.66
N SER A 26 -0.17 2.05 -10.71
CA SER A 26 -1.10 1.39 -9.78
C SER A 26 -0.41 0.68 -8.61
N ALA A 27 0.85 0.27 -8.79
CA ALA A 27 1.66 -0.45 -7.81
C ALA A 27 2.43 0.50 -6.86
N VAL A 28 1.77 1.56 -6.38
CA VAL A 28 2.37 2.53 -5.44
C VAL A 28 1.69 2.40 -4.09
N ILE A 29 2.49 2.13 -3.06
CA ILE A 29 2.03 1.95 -1.68
C ILE A 29 2.31 3.22 -0.88
N GLY A 30 1.30 3.78 -0.22
CA GLY A 30 1.44 4.82 0.78
C GLY A 30 1.49 4.19 2.17
N LEU A 31 2.64 4.26 2.83
CA LEU A 31 2.89 3.67 4.15
C LEU A 31 2.98 4.76 5.21
N ILE A 32 2.07 4.74 6.17
CA ILE A 32 2.04 5.69 7.30
C ILE A 32 2.33 4.91 8.58
N GLY A 33 3.27 5.40 9.38
CA GLY A 33 3.59 4.75 10.64
C GLY A 33 4.72 5.40 11.40
N THR A 34 5.41 4.60 12.19
CA THR A 34 6.50 5.05 13.06
C THR A 34 7.81 4.40 12.61
N ALA A 35 8.86 5.20 12.53
CA ALA A 35 10.21 4.75 12.25
C ALA A 35 11.18 5.28 13.33
N PRO A 36 12.25 4.55 13.65
CA PRO A 36 13.28 4.99 14.59
C PRO A 36 14.03 6.24 14.11
N CYS A 37 14.16 6.44 12.80
CA CYS A 37 14.86 7.55 12.18
C CYS A 37 14.24 7.93 10.83
N GLY A 38 14.79 8.98 10.20
CA GLY A 38 14.34 9.50 8.91
C GLY A 38 13.46 10.75 9.03
N PRO A 39 13.10 11.38 7.90
CA PRO A 39 12.33 12.62 7.87
C PRO A 39 10.95 12.46 8.52
N VAL A 40 10.62 13.32 9.48
CA VAL A 40 9.32 13.31 10.18
C VAL A 40 8.33 14.21 9.46
N ASN A 41 7.09 13.72 9.27
CA ASN A 41 6.03 14.41 8.55
C ASN A 41 6.46 14.93 7.16
N GLN A 42 7.32 14.17 6.48
CA GLN A 42 7.70 14.43 5.10
C GLN A 42 7.49 13.14 4.29
N PRO A 43 6.67 13.17 3.22
CA PRO A 43 6.54 12.03 2.34
C PRO A 43 7.89 11.79 1.67
N THR A 44 8.36 10.55 1.76
CA THR A 44 9.66 10.13 1.22
C THR A 44 9.45 8.95 0.28
N LEU A 45 9.91 9.07 -0.95
CA LEU A 45 9.85 8.00 -1.94
C LEU A 45 10.98 6.98 -1.71
N CYS A 46 10.62 5.72 -1.52
CA CYS A 46 11.53 4.60 -1.45
C CYS A 46 11.30 3.69 -2.67
N LEU A 47 12.36 3.48 -3.46
CA LEU A 47 12.31 2.62 -4.65
C LEU A 47 13.05 1.29 -4.45
N SER A 48 13.90 1.22 -3.42
CA SER A 48 14.73 0.07 -3.11
C SER A 48 14.87 -0.12 -1.59
N GLU A 49 15.40 -1.27 -1.20
CA GLU A 49 15.77 -1.54 0.19
C GLU A 49 16.85 -0.57 0.71
N SER A 50 17.75 -0.08 -0.16
CA SER A 50 18.76 0.91 0.23
C SER A 50 18.13 2.26 0.59
N ASP A 51 17.11 2.68 -0.15
CA ASP A 51 16.36 3.91 0.17
C ASP A 51 15.55 3.73 1.45
N ALA A 52 14.99 2.53 1.65
CA ALA A 52 14.24 2.18 2.85
C ALA A 52 15.11 2.13 4.12
N ALA A 53 16.42 1.86 3.98
CA ALA A 53 17.37 1.82 5.09
C ALA A 53 17.42 3.12 5.91
N GLN A 54 17.08 4.27 5.31
CA GLN A 54 17.03 5.56 6.01
C GLN A 54 16.00 5.61 7.14
N PHE A 55 14.98 4.75 7.10
CA PHE A 55 13.95 4.61 8.15
C PHE A 55 14.34 3.57 9.21
N GLY A 56 15.57 3.05 9.13
CA GLY A 56 16.09 2.03 10.00
C GLY A 56 15.64 0.65 9.57
N PHE A 57 16.39 0.03 8.67
CA PHE A 57 16.18 -1.34 8.21
C PHE A 57 17.19 -2.25 8.89
N GLY A 58 16.74 -3.18 9.74
CA GLY A 58 17.64 -4.06 10.48
C GLY A 58 16.95 -5.10 11.36
N PRO A 59 17.71 -6.08 11.88
CA PRO A 59 17.20 -7.14 12.74
C PRO A 59 16.58 -6.63 14.05
N ASP A 60 17.06 -5.51 14.60
CA ASP A 60 16.58 -4.94 15.87
C ASP A 60 15.85 -3.62 15.66
N THR A 61 14.75 -3.66 14.91
CA THR A 61 13.97 -2.45 14.57
C THR A 61 13.02 -1.99 15.66
N GLY A 62 13.02 -2.60 16.85
CA GLY A 62 12.14 -2.24 17.96
C GLY A 62 10.66 -2.36 17.62
N ASN A 63 9.78 -1.80 18.45
CA ASN A 63 8.32 -1.79 18.23
C ASN A 63 7.87 -0.77 17.16
N PHE A 64 8.69 -0.49 16.15
CA PHE A 64 8.41 0.47 15.09
C PHE A 64 7.72 -0.19 13.90
N THR A 65 6.72 0.48 13.33
CA THR A 65 5.82 -0.14 12.35
C THR A 65 6.29 -0.02 10.90
N ILE A 66 7.03 1.05 10.55
CA ILE A 66 7.49 1.29 9.17
C ILE A 66 8.55 0.26 8.73
N PRO A 67 9.62 0.01 9.50
CA PRO A 67 10.65 -0.96 9.08
C PRO A 67 10.08 -2.36 8.85
N GLN A 68 9.25 -2.81 9.78
CA GLN A 68 8.55 -4.09 9.70
C GLN A 68 7.71 -4.18 8.41
N ALA A 69 6.91 -3.16 8.13
CA ALA A 69 6.04 -3.14 6.96
C ALA A 69 6.81 -3.02 5.64
N LEU A 70 7.92 -2.26 5.60
CA LEU A 70 8.80 -2.18 4.45
C LEU A 70 9.41 -3.55 4.15
N LYS A 71 9.94 -4.25 5.17
CA LYS A 71 10.45 -5.61 5.00
C LYS A 71 9.37 -6.54 4.44
N ALA A 72 8.16 -6.51 5.03
CA ALA A 72 7.03 -7.31 4.59
C ALA A 72 6.63 -7.03 3.12
N ILE A 73 6.73 -5.78 2.66
CA ILE A 73 6.47 -5.40 1.27
C ILE A 73 7.58 -5.94 0.35
N TYR A 74 8.85 -5.74 0.71
CA TYR A 74 10.01 -6.12 -0.11
C TYR A 74 10.24 -7.63 -0.19
N ASP A 75 9.74 -8.42 0.77
CA ASP A 75 9.73 -9.89 0.68
C ASP A 75 8.99 -10.40 -0.60
N HIS A 76 8.14 -9.56 -1.21
CA HIS A 76 7.45 -9.85 -2.49
C HIS A 76 8.16 -9.28 -3.73
N GLY A 77 9.28 -8.56 -3.56
CA GLY A 77 10.03 -7.87 -4.61
C GLY A 77 10.01 -6.35 -4.46
N ALA A 78 10.72 -5.64 -5.36
CA ALA A 78 10.82 -4.19 -5.33
C ALA A 78 9.47 -3.52 -5.64
N GLY A 79 8.90 -2.83 -4.65
CA GLY A 79 7.69 -2.01 -4.79
C GLY A 79 8.02 -0.52 -4.64
N THR A 80 7.26 0.35 -5.31
CA THR A 80 7.35 1.81 -5.08
C THR A 80 6.57 2.15 -3.81
N VAL A 81 7.26 2.61 -2.77
CA VAL A 81 6.63 2.95 -1.48
C VAL A 81 6.85 4.42 -1.16
N VAL A 82 5.80 5.14 -0.83
CA VAL A 82 5.86 6.48 -0.25
C VAL A 82 5.69 6.34 1.25
N VAL A 83 6.75 6.62 2.00
CA VAL A 83 6.80 6.48 3.46
C VAL A 83 6.54 7.82 4.12
N ILE A 84 5.66 7.83 5.12
CA ILE A 84 5.37 8.97 5.98
C ILE A 84 5.61 8.55 7.42
N ASN A 85 6.74 9.00 7.99
CA ASN A 85 7.05 8.80 9.41
C ASN A 85 6.39 9.90 10.26
N VAL A 86 5.57 9.52 11.24
CA VAL A 86 4.94 10.46 12.19
C VAL A 86 5.62 10.52 13.55
N ALA A 87 6.64 9.69 13.77
CA ALA A 87 7.29 9.57 15.07
C ALA A 87 8.29 10.71 15.28
N ASP A 88 7.81 11.78 15.92
CA ASP A 88 8.61 12.98 16.23
C ASP A 88 9.57 12.74 17.42
N PRO A 89 10.90 12.80 17.21
CA PRO A 89 11.89 12.62 18.28
C PRO A 89 11.88 13.74 19.32
N GLU A 90 11.41 14.94 19.00
CA GLU A 90 11.32 16.04 19.96
C GLU A 90 10.15 15.84 20.92
N LYS A 91 9.03 15.32 20.43
CA LYS A 91 7.79 15.14 21.18
C LYS A 91 7.73 13.82 21.96
N TYR A 92 8.26 12.73 21.39
CA TYR A 92 8.05 11.37 21.90
C TYR A 92 9.30 10.69 22.46
N SER A 93 10.37 11.46 22.70
CA SER A 93 11.57 10.93 23.33
C SER A 93 11.40 10.74 24.84
N VAL A 94 11.85 9.59 25.35
CA VAL A 94 11.83 9.20 26.77
C VAL A 94 13.25 8.83 27.18
N LEU A 95 13.66 9.21 28.39
CA LEU A 95 14.95 8.79 28.94
C LEU A 95 15.00 7.26 29.06
N ALA A 96 15.98 6.63 28.42
CA ALA A 96 16.24 5.21 28.54
C ALA A 96 16.92 4.91 29.89
N PRO A 97 16.73 3.70 30.46
CA PRO A 97 17.45 3.28 31.67
C PRO A 97 18.96 3.34 31.44
N SER A 98 19.70 3.89 32.42
CA SER A 98 21.15 3.97 32.34
C SER A 98 21.75 2.57 32.17
N MET A 99 22.58 2.39 31.15
CA MET A 99 23.26 1.12 30.86
C MET A 99 24.77 1.30 30.89
N SER A 100 25.48 0.23 31.25
CA SER A 100 26.93 0.13 31.08
C SER A 100 27.24 -0.75 29.86
N ALA A 101 28.00 -0.23 28.89
CA ALA A 101 28.49 -1.02 27.76
C ALA A 101 30.02 -0.98 27.70
N ARG A 102 30.62 -2.06 27.19
CA ARG A 102 32.06 -2.12 26.89
C ARG A 102 32.29 -1.80 25.43
N VAL A 103 33.32 -1.00 25.16
CA VAL A 103 33.75 -0.65 23.80
C VAL A 103 34.46 -1.84 23.17
N ASP A 104 34.02 -2.26 21.99
CA ASP A 104 34.59 -3.37 21.23
C ASP A 104 35.90 -3.00 20.50
N ASN A 105 36.50 -3.97 19.79
CA ASN A 105 37.75 -3.80 19.06
C ASN A 105 37.67 -2.78 17.91
N ASN A 106 36.46 -2.39 17.49
CA ASN A 106 36.19 -1.41 16.45
C ASN A 106 35.83 -0.02 17.03
N HIS A 107 36.02 0.19 18.33
CA HIS A 107 35.58 1.40 19.04
C HIS A 107 34.06 1.60 19.02
N GLN A 108 33.30 0.52 18.93
CA GLN A 108 31.84 0.53 18.85
C GLN A 108 31.20 -0.13 20.08
N PHE A 109 29.97 0.26 20.36
CA PHE A 109 29.11 -0.48 21.27
C PHE A 109 27.64 -0.31 20.85
N LYS A 110 26.83 -1.34 21.17
CA LYS A 110 25.41 -1.39 20.82
C LYS A 110 24.56 -0.92 21.99
N LEU A 111 23.65 0.02 21.74
CA LEU A 111 22.63 0.45 22.70
C LEU A 111 21.52 -0.59 22.81
N ALA A 112 20.85 -0.63 23.97
CA ALA A 112 19.75 -1.55 24.23
C ALA A 112 18.48 -1.24 23.40
N TYR A 113 18.34 -0.01 22.90
CA TYR A 113 17.18 0.43 22.12
C TYR A 113 17.61 1.21 20.87
N CYS A 114 16.89 1.02 19.77
CA CYS A 114 16.99 1.81 18.53
C CYS A 114 16.13 3.09 18.61
N GLY A 115 16.25 4.00 17.62
CA GLY A 115 15.52 5.25 17.57
C GLY A 115 16.01 6.27 18.60
N VAL A 116 17.32 6.45 18.66
CA VAL A 116 17.98 7.20 19.73
C VAL A 116 18.16 8.66 19.33
N SER A 117 17.82 9.59 20.23
CA SER A 117 18.03 11.03 20.08
C SER A 117 18.64 11.63 21.35
N ASN A 118 19.45 12.68 21.22
CA ASN A 118 20.11 13.36 22.36
C ASN A 118 20.83 12.38 23.31
N VAL A 119 21.89 11.74 22.82
CA VAL A 119 22.71 10.85 23.66
C VAL A 119 23.70 11.66 24.48
N GLU A 120 23.78 11.40 25.77
CA GLU A 120 24.84 11.90 26.63
C GLU A 120 25.65 10.71 27.18
N PHE A 121 26.92 10.64 26.83
CA PHE A 121 27.82 9.59 27.32
C PHE A 121 28.61 10.08 28.53
N ARG A 122 28.69 9.23 29.56
CA ARG A 122 29.53 9.44 30.75
C ARG A 122 30.48 8.27 30.92
N ILE A 123 31.79 8.49 30.83
CA ILE A 123 32.75 7.40 31.05
C ILE A 123 32.87 7.13 32.56
N SER A 124 32.80 5.87 32.96
CA SER A 124 33.01 5.42 34.33
C SER A 124 34.49 5.04 34.52
N GLY A 125 35.32 6.02 34.87
CA GLY A 125 36.73 5.87 35.23
C GLY A 125 37.22 7.07 36.05
N ALA A 126 38.41 6.98 36.66
CA ALA A 126 38.97 8.00 37.56
C ALA A 126 38.99 9.40 36.92
N GLY A 127 37.95 10.18 37.19
CA GLY A 127 37.64 11.44 36.50
C GLY A 127 36.45 11.29 35.56
N THR A 128 35.24 11.58 36.06
CA THR A 128 34.02 11.66 35.26
C THR A 128 34.21 12.65 34.10
N LYS A 129 34.30 12.14 32.87
CA LYS A 129 34.32 12.98 31.65
C LYS A 129 33.03 12.76 30.88
N ASN A 130 32.32 13.85 30.60
CA ASN A 130 31.29 13.87 29.57
C ASN A 130 32.02 13.88 28.21
N LEU A 131 31.66 12.98 27.30
CA LEU A 131 32.15 13.04 25.92
C LEU A 131 31.41 14.16 25.19
N ASN A 132 32.12 14.97 24.40
CA ASN A 132 31.46 16.00 23.59
C ASN A 132 30.73 15.35 22.42
N PRO A 133 29.63 15.94 21.91
CA PRO A 133 28.89 15.45 20.75
C PRO A 133 29.70 15.29 19.46
N ALA A 134 30.90 15.89 19.39
CA ALA A 134 31.82 15.77 18.25
C ALA A 134 32.71 14.51 18.32
N ASP A 135 32.78 13.84 19.48
CA ASP A 135 33.74 12.75 19.74
C ASP A 135 33.14 11.36 19.46
N TYR A 136 31.86 11.30 19.06
CA TYR A 136 31.13 10.07 18.79
C TYR A 136 30.10 10.25 17.68
N THR A 137 29.80 9.16 16.96
CA THR A 137 28.67 9.10 16.02
C THR A 137 27.68 8.05 16.49
N VAL A 138 26.40 8.39 16.46
CA VAL A 138 25.31 7.48 16.83
C VAL A 138 24.51 7.16 15.59
N ASP A 139 24.46 5.90 15.22
CA ASP A 139 23.48 5.41 14.27
C ASP A 139 22.14 5.23 14.99
N ALA A 140 21.21 6.16 14.73
CA ALA A 140 19.88 6.15 15.34
C ALA A 140 19.03 4.93 14.90
N ALA A 141 19.32 4.33 13.74
CA ALA A 141 18.61 3.16 13.25
C ALA A 141 19.00 1.88 14.00
N THR A 142 20.31 1.64 14.14
CA THR A 142 20.84 0.40 14.71
C THR A 142 21.16 0.52 16.20
N GLY A 143 21.19 1.75 16.73
CA GLY A 143 21.65 2.04 18.08
C GLY A 143 23.15 1.79 18.27
N ILE A 144 23.93 1.68 17.19
CA ILE A 144 25.39 1.52 17.26
C ILE A 144 26.02 2.90 17.46
N VAL A 145 26.87 2.99 18.47
CA VAL A 145 27.65 4.19 18.74
C VAL A 145 29.09 3.89 18.41
N THR A 146 29.71 4.73 17.57
CA THR A 146 31.15 4.69 17.31
C THR A 146 31.82 5.82 18.07
N CYS A 147 32.73 5.48 18.99
CA CYS A 147 33.46 6.41 19.84
C CYS A 147 34.98 6.19 19.68
N PRO A 148 35.64 6.79 18.66
CA PRO A 148 37.07 6.58 18.41
C PRO A 148 37.99 7.06 19.55
N THR A 149 37.47 7.90 20.45
CA THR A 149 38.21 8.56 21.53
C THR A 149 38.31 7.73 22.82
N VAL A 150 37.56 6.63 22.94
CA VAL A 150 37.51 5.78 24.14
C VAL A 150 38.34 4.52 23.91
N SER A 151 39.13 4.09 24.89
CA SER A 151 40.02 2.94 24.70
C SER A 151 39.22 1.63 24.66
N VAL A 152 39.63 0.71 23.79
CA VAL A 152 39.04 -0.63 23.66
C VAL A 152 39.00 -1.32 25.03
N GLY A 153 37.82 -1.78 25.45
CA GLY A 153 37.60 -2.44 26.73
C GLY A 153 37.21 -1.55 27.92
N GLU A 154 37.18 -0.22 27.78
CA GLU A 154 36.65 0.67 28.83
C GLU A 154 35.13 0.54 28.99
N THR A 155 34.65 0.72 30.22
CA THR A 155 33.21 0.66 30.55
C THR A 155 32.64 2.07 30.61
N VAL A 156 31.65 2.35 29.77
CA VAL A 156 30.98 3.65 29.68
C VAL A 156 29.58 3.54 30.28
N LEU A 157 29.18 4.51 31.12
CA LEU A 157 27.81 4.70 31.58
C LEU A 157 27.07 5.60 30.60
N ILE A 158 25.93 5.13 30.12
CA ILE A 158 25.25 5.76 28.99
C ILE A 158 23.88 6.25 29.46
N SER A 159 23.58 7.53 29.19
CA SER A 159 22.26 8.11 29.39
C SER A 159 21.79 8.70 28.07
N TYR A 160 20.71 8.17 27.52
CA TYR A 160 20.19 8.60 26.23
C TYR A 160 18.67 8.74 26.27
N LYS A 161 18.11 9.53 25.35
CA LYS A 161 16.68 9.49 25.09
C LYS A 161 16.42 8.53 23.92
N ARG A 162 15.41 7.68 24.08
CA ARG A 162 14.89 6.82 23.03
C ARG A 162 13.53 7.33 22.59
N LEU A 163 13.22 7.20 21.31
CA LEU A 163 11.89 7.41 20.79
C LEU A 163 10.99 6.26 21.24
N ASP A 164 9.83 6.58 21.81
CA ASP A 164 8.85 5.58 22.22
C ASP A 164 7.65 5.55 21.26
N PRO A 165 7.54 4.53 20.38
CA PRO A 165 6.43 4.45 19.42
C PRO A 165 5.07 4.27 20.10
N THR A 166 5.02 3.80 21.35
CA THR A 166 3.75 3.61 22.09
C THR A 166 3.08 4.93 22.48
N LYS A 167 3.83 6.05 22.45
CA LYS A 167 3.28 7.38 22.75
C LYS A 167 2.66 8.07 21.55
N VAL A 168 2.87 7.54 20.35
CA VAL A 168 2.28 8.08 19.12
C VAL A 168 0.76 7.86 19.17
N THR A 169 0.01 8.94 19.03
CA THR A 169 -1.45 8.91 19.15
C THR A 169 -2.12 8.72 17.79
N SER A 170 -3.39 8.30 17.78
CA SER A 170 -4.20 8.25 16.56
C SER A 170 -4.25 9.60 15.84
N ALA A 171 -4.19 10.71 16.60
CA ALA A 171 -4.26 12.06 16.05
C ALA A 171 -3.01 12.42 15.23
N ASP A 172 -1.83 11.94 15.64
CA ASP A 172 -0.59 12.19 14.88
C ASP A 172 -0.57 11.37 13.57
N ILE A 173 -1.10 10.14 13.61
CA ILE A 173 -1.22 9.29 12.42
C ILE A 173 -2.23 9.90 11.43
N ILE A 174 -3.39 10.33 11.90
CA ILE A 174 -4.41 11.04 11.08
C ILE A 174 -3.84 12.35 10.52
N GLY A 175 -3.14 13.09 11.38
CA GLY A 175 -2.56 14.38 11.06
C GLY A 175 -3.59 15.50 10.91
N THR A 176 -3.07 16.72 10.81
CA THR A 176 -3.85 17.94 10.67
C THR A 176 -3.27 18.81 9.55
N VAL A 177 -4.02 19.86 9.19
CA VAL A 177 -3.52 20.94 8.34
C VAL A 177 -3.37 22.16 9.24
N ASN A 178 -2.16 22.70 9.34
CA ASN A 178 -1.90 23.89 10.14
C ASN A 178 -2.43 25.15 9.42
N THR A 179 -2.43 26.30 10.11
CA THR A 179 -2.89 27.58 9.54
C THR A 179 -2.01 28.06 8.37
N ALA A 180 -0.76 27.60 8.29
CA ALA A 180 0.15 27.90 7.18
C ALA A 180 -0.10 27.01 5.95
N GLY A 181 -0.96 25.99 6.06
CA GLY A 181 -1.28 25.05 5.00
C GLY A 181 -0.42 23.78 4.99
N ASP A 182 0.54 23.64 5.91
CA ASP A 182 1.34 22.42 6.01
C ASP A 182 0.49 21.27 6.56
N ARG A 183 0.60 20.14 5.88
CA ARG A 183 -0.10 18.91 6.20
C ARG A 183 0.80 18.01 7.05
N THR A 184 0.22 17.21 7.93
CA THR A 184 0.93 16.18 8.71
C THR A 184 0.22 14.83 8.60
N GLY A 185 0.89 13.75 9.01
CA GLY A 185 0.32 12.39 9.02
C GLY A 185 -0.25 11.96 7.67
N MET A 186 -1.41 11.30 7.68
CA MET A 186 -2.09 10.84 6.45
C MET A 186 -2.47 11.97 5.49
N LYS A 187 -2.61 13.22 5.94
CA LYS A 187 -2.98 14.33 5.05
C LYS A 187 -1.90 14.62 4.01
N LEU A 188 -0.64 14.31 4.32
CA LEU A 188 0.51 14.44 3.39
C LEU A 188 0.38 13.59 2.13
N LEU A 189 -0.49 12.57 2.12
CA LEU A 189 -0.75 11.78 0.91
C LEU A 189 -1.24 12.65 -0.26
N GLN A 190 -1.88 13.79 0.01
CA GLN A 190 -2.32 14.74 -1.01
C GLN A 190 -1.16 15.49 -1.68
N ASP A 191 -0.03 15.65 -0.98
CA ASP A 191 1.14 16.36 -1.49
C ASP A 191 2.00 15.48 -2.42
N THR A 192 1.79 14.16 -2.38
CA THR A 192 2.56 13.19 -3.17
C THR A 192 2.48 13.45 -4.66
N TYR A 193 1.35 13.94 -5.18
CA TYR A 193 1.24 14.27 -6.61
C TYR A 193 2.11 15.47 -6.99
N ASN A 194 2.16 16.51 -6.15
CA ASN A 194 3.00 17.68 -6.43
C ASN A 194 4.49 17.35 -6.33
N LEU A 195 4.85 16.43 -5.44
CA LEU A 195 6.25 16.03 -5.22
C LEU A 195 6.75 15.00 -6.22
N TYR A 196 5.92 14.02 -6.58
CA TYR A 196 6.34 12.83 -7.35
C TYR A 196 5.56 12.60 -8.64
N GLY A 197 4.49 13.36 -8.89
CA GLY A 197 3.67 13.25 -10.10
C GLY A 197 2.67 12.09 -10.10
N PHE A 198 2.45 11.42 -8.96
CA PHE A 198 1.46 10.35 -8.82
C PHE A 198 0.95 10.24 -7.38
N TYR A 199 -0.26 9.71 -7.21
CA TYR A 199 -0.82 9.35 -5.92
C TYR A 199 -0.58 7.88 -5.59
N PRO A 200 -0.37 7.51 -4.31
CA PRO A 200 -0.37 6.13 -3.88
C PRO A 200 -1.75 5.50 -4.07
N LYS A 201 -1.80 4.26 -4.57
CA LYS A 201 -3.03 3.52 -4.87
C LYS A 201 -3.34 2.39 -3.90
N ILE A 202 -2.42 2.12 -2.99
CA ILE A 202 -2.59 1.17 -1.89
C ILE A 202 -2.20 1.92 -0.62
N LEU A 203 -3.08 2.00 0.38
CA LEU A 203 -2.81 2.76 1.62
C LEU A 203 -2.70 1.83 2.83
N LEU A 204 -1.68 2.04 3.65
CA LEU A 204 -1.37 1.25 4.83
C LEU A 204 -1.09 2.15 6.05
N ALA A 205 -1.67 1.76 7.19
CA ALA A 205 -1.17 2.18 8.51
C ALA A 205 -1.06 0.94 9.42
N PRO A 206 0.03 0.16 9.31
CA PRO A 206 0.18 -1.10 10.03
C PRO A 206 0.08 -0.89 11.53
N VAL A 207 -0.58 -1.82 12.23
CA VAL A 207 -0.91 -1.76 13.68
C VAL A 207 -1.90 -0.66 14.04
N PHE A 208 -1.72 0.57 13.54
CA PHE A 208 -2.60 1.71 13.82
C PHE A 208 -3.99 1.58 13.18
N CYS A 209 -4.10 0.89 12.04
CA CYS A 209 -5.39 0.66 11.36
C CYS A 209 -6.39 -0.18 12.18
N THR A 210 -5.92 -0.84 13.25
CA THR A 210 -6.79 -1.53 14.23
C THR A 210 -7.65 -0.55 15.05
N GLN A 211 -7.25 0.72 15.11
CA GLN A 211 -7.98 1.79 15.78
C GLN A 211 -9.06 2.35 14.85
N LYS A 212 -10.31 2.44 15.34
CA LYS A 212 -11.47 2.87 14.54
C LYS A 212 -11.34 4.29 13.97
N SER A 213 -10.72 5.20 14.70
CA SER A 213 -10.46 6.58 14.24
C SER A 213 -9.53 6.61 13.03
N VAL A 214 -8.44 5.85 13.10
CA VAL A 214 -7.45 5.72 12.02
C VAL A 214 -8.05 5.01 10.81
N SER A 215 -8.78 3.91 11.01
CA SER A 215 -9.39 3.17 9.90
C SER A 215 -10.46 3.99 9.15
N THR A 216 -11.25 4.78 9.87
CA THR A 216 -12.26 5.66 9.27
C THR A 216 -11.62 6.75 8.40
N GLU A 217 -10.55 7.39 8.89
CA GLU A 217 -9.85 8.40 8.11
C GLU A 217 -9.07 7.81 6.94
N LEU A 218 -8.45 6.64 7.10
CA LEU A 218 -7.80 5.92 5.99
C LEU A 218 -8.76 5.68 4.83
N ILE A 219 -9.99 5.25 5.15
CA ILE A 219 -11.05 5.07 4.15
C ILE A 219 -11.39 6.41 3.47
N ALA A 220 -11.49 7.49 4.23
CA ALA A 220 -11.77 8.81 3.67
C ALA A 220 -10.64 9.31 2.74
N GLN A 221 -9.37 9.04 3.06
CA GLN A 221 -8.24 9.33 2.17
C GLN A 221 -8.24 8.43 0.94
N ALA A 222 -8.55 7.14 1.10
CA ALA A 222 -8.64 6.19 0.00
C ALA A 222 -9.68 6.63 -1.04
N GLU A 223 -10.85 7.12 -0.60
CA GLU A 223 -11.88 7.67 -1.49
C GLU A 223 -11.38 8.91 -2.25
N LYS A 224 -10.71 9.83 -1.56
CA LYS A 224 -10.19 11.08 -2.17
C LYS A 224 -9.11 10.82 -3.23
N LEU A 225 -8.22 9.86 -2.97
CA LEU A 225 -7.07 9.57 -3.83
C LEU A 225 -7.38 8.53 -4.92
N GLY A 226 -8.56 7.90 -4.88
CA GLY A 226 -8.88 6.74 -5.71
C GLY A 226 -7.94 5.57 -5.43
N ALA A 227 -7.73 5.27 -4.15
CA ALA A 227 -6.87 4.20 -3.65
C ALA A 227 -7.70 3.14 -2.91
N ILE A 228 -7.07 2.01 -2.58
CA ILE A 228 -7.65 1.00 -1.67
C ILE A 228 -6.80 0.94 -0.40
N THR A 229 -7.43 1.00 0.77
CA THR A 229 -6.76 0.84 2.06
C THR A 229 -6.93 -0.58 2.60
N TYR A 230 -5.87 -1.14 3.15
CA TYR A 230 -5.90 -2.45 3.79
C TYR A 230 -5.92 -2.26 5.31
N ILE A 231 -6.87 -2.91 5.97
CA ILE A 231 -7.19 -2.71 7.39
C ILE A 231 -7.14 -4.07 8.08
N ASP A 232 -6.30 -4.22 9.09
CA ASP A 232 -6.17 -5.45 9.86
C ASP A 232 -7.15 -5.50 11.04
N ALA A 233 -7.55 -6.72 11.39
CA ALA A 233 -8.19 -6.97 12.68
C ALA A 233 -7.15 -6.82 13.80
N PRO A 234 -7.54 -6.47 15.04
CA PRO A 234 -6.63 -6.49 16.18
C PRO A 234 -6.02 -7.88 16.44
N ILE A 235 -4.79 -7.90 16.97
CA ILE A 235 -4.09 -9.13 17.36
C ILE A 235 -4.89 -9.88 18.44
N GLY A 236 -4.90 -11.21 18.37
CA GLY A 236 -5.60 -12.07 19.32
C GLY A 236 -7.10 -12.22 19.06
N THR A 237 -7.67 -11.53 18.07
CA THR A 237 -9.12 -11.61 17.77
C THR A 237 -9.54 -13.01 17.32
N THR A 238 -10.66 -13.48 17.85
CA THR A 238 -11.22 -14.79 17.50
C THR A 238 -12.04 -14.70 16.23
N PHE A 239 -12.22 -15.84 15.56
CA PHE A 239 -13.09 -15.98 14.39
C PHE A 239 -14.48 -15.36 14.60
N GLN A 240 -15.12 -15.66 15.73
CA GLN A 240 -16.45 -15.13 16.08
C GLN A 240 -16.44 -13.62 16.31
N GLN A 241 -15.39 -13.08 16.94
CA GLN A 241 -15.26 -11.62 17.14
C GLN A 241 -15.07 -10.88 15.82
N VAL A 242 -14.38 -11.49 14.86
CA VAL A 242 -14.14 -10.91 13.54
C VAL A 242 -15.43 -10.89 12.71
N LEU A 243 -16.20 -11.97 12.72
CA LEU A 243 -17.53 -12.01 12.11
C LEU A 243 -18.48 -10.99 12.76
N ALA A 244 -18.57 -10.98 14.09
CA ALA A 244 -19.37 -10.00 14.83
C ALA A 244 -18.89 -8.56 14.59
N GLY A 245 -17.60 -8.37 14.28
CA GLY A 245 -16.97 -7.11 13.91
C GLY A 245 -17.60 -6.43 12.70
N ARG A 246 -18.20 -7.19 11.78
CA ARG A 246 -18.96 -6.66 10.64
C ARG A 246 -20.35 -6.17 11.03
N GLY A 247 -20.85 -6.58 12.20
CA GLY A 247 -22.19 -6.22 12.70
C GLY A 247 -22.23 -4.89 13.46
N PRO A 248 -23.43 -4.37 13.75
CA PRO A 248 -23.62 -3.11 14.48
C PRO A 248 -23.08 -3.15 15.92
N GLN A 249 -23.06 -4.33 16.54
CA GLN A 249 -22.49 -4.55 17.88
C GLN A 249 -21.02 -5.00 17.85
N GLY A 250 -20.38 -4.98 16.67
CA GLY A 250 -18.98 -5.35 16.52
C GLY A 250 -18.06 -4.49 17.38
N ALA A 251 -17.20 -5.15 18.16
CA ALA A 251 -16.25 -4.48 19.06
C ALA A 251 -14.94 -4.05 18.35
N ILE A 252 -14.75 -4.42 17.08
CA ILE A 252 -13.55 -4.15 16.30
C ILE A 252 -13.81 -3.16 15.15
N ASN A 253 -12.75 -2.69 14.52
CA ASN A 253 -12.67 -1.71 13.44
C ASN A 253 -13.23 -2.17 12.07
N PHE A 254 -13.98 -3.27 12.01
CA PHE A 254 -14.44 -3.91 10.76
C PHE A 254 -15.86 -3.51 10.32
N ASN A 255 -16.57 -2.74 11.15
CA ASN A 255 -17.90 -2.24 10.81
C ASN A 255 -17.80 -1.08 9.79
N THR A 256 -17.64 -1.45 8.52
CA THR A 256 -17.61 -0.56 7.35
C THR A 256 -18.24 -1.23 6.14
N SER A 257 -18.78 -0.43 5.22
CA SER A 257 -19.33 -0.84 3.92
C SER A 257 -18.65 -0.12 2.75
N SER A 258 -17.40 0.32 2.94
CA SER A 258 -16.64 1.04 1.91
C SER A 258 -16.12 0.11 0.82
N ASP A 259 -16.25 0.54 -0.45
CA ASP A 259 -15.61 -0.13 -1.60
C ASP A 259 -14.12 0.18 -1.72
N ARG A 260 -13.58 1.00 -0.81
CA ARG A 260 -12.16 1.37 -0.72
C ARG A 260 -11.40 0.66 0.38
N ALA A 261 -12.07 -0.18 1.17
CA ALA A 261 -11.43 -0.91 2.26
C ALA A 261 -11.34 -2.40 1.93
N ARG A 262 -10.18 -3.00 2.22
CA ARG A 262 -10.02 -4.45 2.32
C ARG A 262 -9.74 -4.81 3.77
N LEU A 263 -10.53 -5.72 4.32
CA LEU A 263 -10.38 -6.18 5.70
C LEU A 263 -9.51 -7.44 5.71
N CYS A 264 -8.43 -7.43 6.48
CA CYS A 264 -7.42 -8.49 6.52
C CYS A 264 -7.44 -9.20 7.87
N TYR A 265 -7.55 -10.53 7.85
CA TYR A 265 -7.50 -11.37 9.05
C TYR A 265 -7.04 -12.79 8.67
N PRO A 266 -6.20 -13.50 9.45
CA PRO A 266 -5.58 -13.11 10.73
C PRO A 266 -4.20 -12.47 10.53
N HIS A 267 -3.48 -12.18 11.62
CA HIS A 267 -2.05 -11.86 11.53
C HIS A 267 -1.26 -13.07 11.04
N VAL A 268 -0.07 -12.80 10.51
CA VAL A 268 0.85 -13.82 10.00
C VAL A 268 2.02 -14.00 10.94
N LYS A 269 2.60 -15.20 10.94
CA LYS A 269 3.83 -15.51 11.66
C LYS A 269 5.02 -15.36 10.73
N VAL A 270 6.04 -14.67 11.21
CA VAL A 270 7.27 -14.41 10.48
C VAL A 270 8.43 -14.74 11.38
N TYR A 271 9.41 -15.46 10.81
CA TYR A 271 10.63 -15.77 11.52
C TYR A 271 11.52 -14.53 11.57
N ASP A 272 11.86 -14.12 12.79
CA ASP A 272 12.82 -13.06 13.06
C ASP A 272 14.19 -13.68 13.41
N SER A 273 15.18 -13.43 12.56
CA SER A 273 16.55 -13.92 12.75
C SER A 273 17.27 -13.26 13.92
N ALA A 274 16.81 -12.11 14.41
CA ALA A 274 17.44 -11.39 15.53
C ALA A 274 17.13 -12.09 16.87
N THR A 275 15.86 -12.45 17.04
CA THR A 275 15.35 -13.09 18.26
C THR A 275 15.31 -14.61 18.19
N ASP A 276 15.60 -15.18 17.01
CA ASP A 276 15.50 -16.63 16.72
C ASP A 276 14.10 -17.16 17.07
N SER A 277 13.06 -16.39 16.75
CA SER A 277 11.68 -16.67 17.15
C SER A 277 10.64 -16.21 16.11
N GLU A 278 9.43 -16.77 16.20
CA GLU A 278 8.31 -16.32 15.36
C GLU A 278 7.62 -15.10 15.98
N VAL A 279 7.54 -14.01 15.21
CA VAL A 279 6.84 -12.77 15.58
C VAL A 279 5.55 -12.65 14.76
N LEU A 280 4.52 -12.06 15.36
CA LEU A 280 3.25 -11.78 14.68
C LEU A 280 3.30 -10.44 13.95
N GLU A 281 2.98 -10.47 12.66
CA GLU A 281 2.92 -9.28 11.80
C GLU A 281 1.52 -9.07 11.21
N PRO A 282 1.11 -7.81 10.97
CA PRO A 282 -0.15 -7.52 10.29
C PRO A 282 -0.15 -8.05 8.85
N LEU A 283 -1.28 -8.61 8.41
CA LEU A 283 -1.44 -9.16 7.06
C LEU A 283 -1.46 -8.06 5.98
N SER A 284 -1.95 -6.86 6.29
CA SER A 284 -2.09 -5.75 5.35
C SER A 284 -0.79 -5.41 4.61
N SER A 285 0.35 -5.38 5.31
CA SER A 285 1.66 -5.04 4.71
C SER A 285 2.05 -6.03 3.62
N ARG A 286 1.92 -7.34 3.89
CA ARG A 286 2.23 -8.40 2.93
C ARG A 286 1.20 -8.48 1.81
N ALA A 287 -0.08 -8.35 2.15
CA ALA A 287 -1.14 -8.29 1.14
C ALA A 287 -0.91 -7.13 0.16
N ALA A 288 -0.43 -5.98 0.64
CA ALA A 288 -0.11 -4.82 -0.20
C ALA A 288 1.14 -5.03 -1.05
N GLY A 289 2.20 -5.63 -0.50
CA GLY A 289 3.37 -6.05 -1.27
C GLY A 289 2.99 -7.03 -2.40
N LEU A 290 2.20 -8.05 -2.07
CA LEU A 290 1.64 -8.98 -3.05
C LEU A 290 0.77 -8.28 -4.09
N ARG A 291 -0.04 -7.29 -3.69
CA ARG A 291 -0.85 -6.50 -4.62
C ARG A 291 0.01 -5.71 -5.60
N ALA A 292 1.05 -5.06 -5.13
CA ALA A 292 1.99 -4.32 -5.97
C ALA A 292 2.71 -5.27 -6.96
N LYS A 293 3.14 -6.46 -6.49
CA LYS A 293 3.71 -7.50 -7.35
C LYS A 293 2.75 -7.93 -8.46
N VAL A 294 1.50 -8.25 -8.12
CA VAL A 294 0.47 -8.67 -9.10
C VAL A 294 0.20 -7.57 -10.12
N ASP A 295 0.15 -6.30 -9.69
CA ASP A 295 -0.03 -5.16 -10.58
C ASP A 295 1.12 -5.05 -11.60
N LEU A 296 2.36 -5.30 -11.18
CA LEU A 296 3.55 -5.24 -12.04
C LEU A 296 3.66 -6.44 -12.98
N GLU A 297 3.35 -7.65 -12.51
CA GLU A 297 3.54 -8.89 -13.28
C GLU A 297 2.34 -9.24 -14.18
N LYS A 298 1.12 -8.98 -13.70
CA LYS A 298 -0.13 -9.42 -14.36
C LYS A 298 -1.05 -8.27 -14.77
N GLY A 299 -0.85 -7.08 -14.20
CA GLY A 299 -1.68 -5.90 -14.44
C GLY A 299 -2.71 -5.64 -13.33
N PHE A 300 -3.14 -4.38 -13.23
CA PHE A 300 -4.05 -3.90 -12.18
C PHE A 300 -5.46 -4.52 -12.21
N TRP A 301 -5.85 -5.12 -13.34
CA TRP A 301 -7.13 -5.82 -13.51
C TRP A 301 -7.13 -7.24 -12.93
N TRP A 302 -5.96 -7.77 -12.58
CA TRP A 302 -5.84 -9.10 -11.99
C TRP A 302 -6.15 -9.07 -10.48
N SER A 303 -6.76 -10.15 -9.97
CA SER A 303 -6.99 -10.31 -8.52
C SER A 303 -5.75 -10.89 -7.85
N ASN A 304 -5.32 -10.31 -6.73
CA ASN A 304 -4.27 -10.88 -5.90
C ASN A 304 -4.76 -12.03 -4.98
N SER A 305 -6.04 -12.42 -5.06
CA SER A 305 -6.52 -13.65 -4.43
C SER A 305 -5.95 -14.89 -5.14
N ASN A 306 -5.78 -15.98 -4.40
CA ASN A 306 -5.13 -17.22 -4.81
C ASN A 306 -3.66 -17.05 -5.26
N GLN A 307 -2.99 -15.98 -4.83
CA GLN A 307 -1.55 -15.81 -5.01
C GLN A 307 -0.81 -16.17 -3.72
N GLU A 308 0.38 -16.75 -3.87
CA GLU A 308 1.21 -17.16 -2.74
C GLU A 308 1.77 -15.95 -1.98
N ILE A 309 1.71 -16.00 -0.65
CA ILE A 309 2.29 -14.98 0.21
C ILE A 309 3.71 -15.42 0.59
N GLN A 310 4.69 -14.58 0.26
CA GLN A 310 6.10 -14.81 0.54
C GLN A 310 6.49 -14.24 1.92
N GLY A 311 7.54 -14.82 2.52
CA GLY A 311 8.12 -14.33 3.78
C GLY A 311 7.32 -14.63 5.05
N ILE A 312 6.37 -15.58 5.01
CA ILE A 312 5.61 -16.02 6.18
C ILE A 312 5.87 -17.50 6.46
N THR A 313 5.94 -17.87 7.75
CA THR A 313 6.07 -19.27 8.20
C THR A 313 4.72 -19.88 8.57
N GLY A 314 3.73 -19.04 8.86
CA GLY A 314 2.40 -19.49 9.22
C GLY A 314 1.42 -18.37 9.47
N VAL A 315 0.31 -18.72 10.10
CA VAL A 315 -0.77 -17.80 10.49
C VAL A 315 -0.93 -17.81 12.00
N GLU A 316 -1.37 -16.68 12.55
CA GLU A 316 -1.67 -16.55 13.98
C GLU A 316 -2.67 -17.62 14.45
N ARG A 317 -3.70 -17.86 13.63
CA ARG A 317 -4.75 -18.84 13.88
C ARG A 317 -4.94 -19.70 12.65
N SER A 318 -4.86 -21.01 12.85
CA SER A 318 -5.22 -21.96 11.80
C SER A 318 -6.72 -21.94 11.62
N LEU A 319 -7.17 -21.56 10.43
CA LEU A 319 -8.57 -21.56 10.03
C LEU A 319 -8.83 -22.78 9.14
N SER A 320 -10.00 -23.41 9.29
CA SER A 320 -10.39 -24.47 8.37
C SER A 320 -10.56 -23.91 6.96
N ALA A 321 -9.95 -24.60 5.99
CA ALA A 321 -9.89 -24.18 4.59
C ALA A 321 -9.98 -25.41 3.67
N MET A 322 -11.11 -25.55 2.99
CA MET A 322 -11.33 -26.55 1.95
C MET A 322 -12.09 -25.90 0.80
N ILE A 323 -11.74 -26.26 -0.44
CA ILE A 323 -12.30 -25.63 -1.65
C ILE A 323 -13.75 -26.04 -1.90
N ASP A 324 -14.14 -27.19 -1.38
CA ASP A 324 -15.43 -27.86 -1.53
C ASP A 324 -16.28 -27.84 -0.25
N ASP A 325 -15.82 -27.15 0.80
CA ASP A 325 -16.54 -27.04 2.07
C ASP A 325 -17.08 -25.61 2.30
N PRO A 326 -18.39 -25.39 2.08
CA PRO A 326 -19.05 -24.12 2.38
C PRO A 326 -19.06 -23.76 3.87
N GLN A 327 -18.88 -24.74 4.77
CA GLN A 327 -18.88 -24.52 6.21
C GLN A 327 -17.49 -24.15 6.75
N SER A 328 -16.45 -24.17 5.90
CA SER A 328 -15.11 -23.78 6.30
C SER A 328 -15.06 -22.35 6.85
N GLU A 329 -14.23 -22.11 7.85
CA GLU A 329 -14.10 -20.80 8.51
C GLU A 329 -13.63 -19.74 7.51
N VAL A 330 -12.72 -20.11 6.60
CA VAL A 330 -12.28 -19.26 5.49
C VAL A 330 -13.45 -18.86 4.61
N ASN A 331 -14.38 -19.76 4.28
CA ASN A 331 -15.55 -19.42 3.48
C ASN A 331 -16.50 -18.46 4.25
N GLN A 332 -16.80 -18.75 5.52
CA GLN A 332 -17.67 -17.91 6.34
C GLN A 332 -17.15 -16.46 6.50
N LEU A 333 -15.82 -16.29 6.60
CA LEU A 333 -15.20 -14.96 6.64
C LEU A 333 -15.30 -14.24 5.28
N ASN A 334 -15.07 -14.95 4.17
CA ASN A 334 -15.17 -14.38 2.82
C ASN A 334 -16.60 -13.98 2.43
N GLU A 335 -17.59 -14.76 2.87
CA GLU A 335 -19.01 -14.40 2.74
C GLU A 335 -19.37 -13.08 3.44
N ASN A 336 -18.53 -12.65 4.38
CA ASN A 336 -18.64 -11.38 5.07
C ASN A 336 -17.58 -10.38 4.62
N GLY A 337 -17.00 -10.51 3.42
CA GLY A 337 -16.08 -9.53 2.82
C GLY A 337 -14.74 -9.38 3.55
N ILE A 338 -14.31 -10.41 4.27
CA ILE A 338 -13.04 -10.43 5.01
C ILE A 338 -12.05 -11.30 4.23
N THR A 339 -10.91 -10.70 3.89
CA THR A 339 -9.80 -11.38 3.23
C THR A 339 -8.98 -12.16 4.26
N THR A 340 -8.67 -13.40 3.90
CA THR A 340 -7.99 -14.37 4.75
C THR A 340 -6.83 -15.05 4.06
N ILE A 341 -6.25 -16.06 4.70
CA ILE A 341 -5.23 -16.93 4.13
C ILE A 341 -5.82 -18.32 3.96
N PHE A 342 -5.71 -18.85 2.75
CA PHE A 342 -6.04 -20.24 2.45
C PHE A 342 -4.79 -21.10 2.58
N ASN A 343 -4.92 -22.18 3.32
CA ASN A 343 -3.88 -23.19 3.48
C ASN A 343 -4.51 -24.58 3.45
N SER A 344 -4.32 -25.28 2.34
CA SER A 344 -4.70 -26.68 2.19
C SER A 344 -3.46 -27.52 1.85
N TYR A 345 -3.58 -28.84 1.88
CA TYR A 345 -2.46 -29.74 1.71
C TYR A 345 -1.74 -29.49 0.37
N GLY A 346 -0.48 -29.07 0.43
CA GLY A 346 0.35 -28.79 -0.74
C GLY A 346 0.04 -27.47 -1.48
N SER A 347 -0.90 -26.64 -1.00
CA SER A 347 -1.24 -25.37 -1.68
C SER A 347 -0.26 -24.23 -1.38
N GLY A 348 0.48 -24.33 -0.27
CA GLY A 348 1.18 -23.21 0.35
C GLY A 348 0.21 -22.20 0.99
N LEU A 349 0.76 -21.15 1.59
CA LEU A 349 0.00 -20.06 2.20
C LEU A 349 -0.40 -19.04 1.13
N ARG A 350 -1.69 -18.96 0.82
CA ARG A 350 -2.21 -18.10 -0.26
C ARG A 350 -3.16 -17.04 0.28
N LEU A 351 -3.11 -15.83 -0.27
CA LEU A 351 -4.10 -14.81 0.02
C LEU A 351 -5.45 -15.26 -0.55
N TRP A 352 -6.53 -15.17 0.22
CA TRP A 352 -7.84 -15.69 -0.15
C TRP A 352 -8.95 -14.72 0.18
N GLY A 353 -9.68 -14.31 -0.86
CA GLY A 353 -10.74 -13.29 -0.79
C GLY A 353 -10.40 -12.10 -1.65
N ASN A 354 -11.31 -11.74 -2.54
CA ASN A 354 -11.15 -10.66 -3.53
C ASN A 354 -12.19 -9.53 -3.37
N ARG A 355 -13.14 -9.69 -2.44
CA ARG A 355 -14.16 -8.71 -2.13
C ARG A 355 -13.64 -7.63 -1.19
N THR A 356 -14.16 -6.43 -1.35
CA THR A 356 -13.95 -5.28 -0.47
C THR A 356 -14.95 -5.30 0.69
N ALA A 357 -14.75 -4.41 1.66
CA ALA A 357 -15.65 -4.24 2.79
C ALA A 357 -17.07 -3.82 2.37
N ALA A 358 -17.29 -3.36 1.14
CA ALA A 358 -18.62 -3.03 0.62
C ALA A 358 -19.56 -4.25 0.57
N TRP A 359 -19.02 -5.46 0.48
CA TRP A 359 -19.81 -6.68 0.61
C TRP A 359 -20.24 -6.90 2.08
N PRO A 360 -21.50 -7.29 2.36
CA PRO A 360 -22.56 -7.71 1.42
C PRO A 360 -23.50 -6.58 0.94
N THR A 361 -23.34 -5.35 1.42
CA THR A 361 -24.24 -4.24 1.10
C THR A 361 -24.24 -3.88 -0.39
N VAL A 362 -23.10 -4.02 -1.06
CA VAL A 362 -22.96 -3.78 -2.50
C VAL A 362 -22.77 -5.11 -3.24
N THR A 363 -23.76 -5.47 -4.04
CA THR A 363 -23.73 -6.67 -4.90
C THR A 363 -23.25 -6.40 -6.32
N HIS A 364 -23.12 -5.13 -6.71
CA HIS A 364 -22.55 -4.74 -7.99
C HIS A 364 -21.08 -5.18 -8.11
N MET A 365 -20.59 -5.46 -9.33
CA MET A 365 -19.22 -5.93 -9.59
C MET A 365 -18.10 -5.06 -8.98
N ARG A 366 -18.41 -3.79 -8.64
CA ARG A 366 -17.49 -2.87 -7.94
C ARG A 366 -17.07 -3.35 -6.54
N ASN A 367 -17.76 -4.36 -5.99
CA ASN A 367 -17.36 -4.96 -4.72
C ASN A 367 -16.04 -5.72 -4.82
N PHE A 368 -15.65 -6.20 -6.01
CA PHE A 368 -14.36 -6.83 -6.24
C PHE A 368 -13.25 -5.77 -6.32
N GLU A 369 -12.16 -5.99 -5.59
CA GLU A 369 -11.07 -5.01 -5.53
C GLU A 369 -10.46 -4.74 -6.90
N ASN A 370 -10.21 -5.78 -7.70
CA ASN A 370 -9.61 -5.63 -9.03
C ASN A 370 -10.50 -4.83 -9.99
N VAL A 371 -11.82 -5.00 -9.91
CA VAL A 371 -12.79 -4.22 -10.68
C VAL A 371 -12.75 -2.75 -10.27
N ARG A 372 -12.77 -2.47 -8.96
CA ARG A 372 -12.72 -1.10 -8.43
C ARG A 372 -11.42 -0.39 -8.83
N ARG A 373 -10.29 -1.05 -8.63
CA ARG A 373 -8.95 -0.54 -9.00
C ARG A 373 -8.81 -0.28 -10.49
N THR A 374 -9.36 -1.16 -11.34
CA THR A 374 -9.38 -0.95 -12.79
C THR A 374 -10.08 0.35 -13.16
N GLY A 375 -11.24 0.60 -12.54
CA GLY A 375 -11.95 1.86 -12.72
C GLY A 375 -11.15 3.08 -12.27
N ASP A 376 -10.46 3.00 -11.12
CA ASP A 376 -9.65 4.14 -10.64
C ASP A 376 -8.50 4.48 -11.58
N VAL A 377 -7.76 3.46 -12.03
CA VAL A 377 -6.64 3.62 -12.96
C VAL A 377 -7.13 4.21 -14.28
N ILE A 378 -8.24 3.71 -14.82
CA ILE A 378 -8.84 4.22 -16.08
C ILE A 378 -9.26 5.68 -15.93
N ASN A 379 -10.06 5.98 -14.91
CA ASN A 379 -10.61 7.30 -14.71
C ASN A 379 -9.51 8.34 -14.49
N GLU A 380 -8.46 8.00 -13.74
CA GLU A 380 -7.34 8.90 -13.49
C GLU A 380 -6.45 9.09 -14.72
N SER A 381 -6.16 8.02 -15.46
CA SER A 381 -5.36 8.09 -16.69
C SER A 381 -6.02 8.99 -17.73
N ILE A 382 -7.34 8.89 -17.89
CA ILE A 382 -8.11 9.77 -18.78
C ILE A 382 -8.04 11.22 -18.30
N ARG A 383 -8.21 11.49 -16.98
CA ARG A 383 -8.10 12.85 -16.44
C ARG A 383 -6.75 13.50 -16.72
N TYR A 384 -5.64 12.81 -16.48
CA TYR A 384 -4.31 13.36 -16.72
C TYR A 384 -3.99 13.50 -18.21
N PHE A 385 -4.45 12.56 -19.03
CA PHE A 385 -4.35 12.71 -20.47
C PHE A 385 -5.10 13.95 -20.97
N SER A 386 -6.30 14.21 -20.46
CA SER A 386 -7.13 15.34 -20.87
C SER A 386 -6.53 16.71 -20.50
N GLN A 387 -5.59 16.78 -19.56
CA GLN A 387 -4.98 18.03 -19.11
C GLN A 387 -4.36 18.84 -20.26
N GLN A 388 -3.76 18.16 -21.24
CA GLN A 388 -3.11 18.82 -22.39
C GLN A 388 -4.10 19.49 -23.37
N TYR A 389 -5.39 19.17 -23.27
CA TYR A 389 -6.45 19.72 -24.12
C TYR A 389 -7.25 20.81 -23.41
N MET A 390 -6.99 21.02 -22.11
CA MET A 390 -7.60 22.13 -21.38
C MET A 390 -7.18 23.44 -22.04
N ASP A 391 -8.11 24.41 -22.08
CA ASP A 391 -7.95 25.72 -22.69
C ASP A 391 -7.80 25.74 -24.23
N MET A 392 -7.86 24.59 -24.90
CA MET A 392 -7.97 24.55 -26.36
C MET A 392 -9.35 25.03 -26.82
N PRO A 393 -9.45 25.73 -27.97
CA PRO A 393 -10.74 26.18 -28.50
C PRO A 393 -11.62 24.98 -28.84
N ILE A 394 -12.85 24.98 -28.30
CA ILE A 394 -13.82 23.92 -28.57
C ILE A 394 -14.23 23.98 -30.04
N ASN A 395 -13.89 22.95 -30.79
CA ASN A 395 -14.30 22.74 -32.17
C ASN A 395 -14.49 21.23 -32.42
N GLN A 396 -15.08 20.87 -33.57
CA GLN A 396 -15.36 19.46 -33.88
C GLN A 396 -14.09 18.61 -33.91
N ALA A 397 -12.98 19.16 -34.42
CA ALA A 397 -11.71 18.45 -34.50
C ALA A 397 -11.17 18.08 -33.10
N LEU A 398 -11.34 18.94 -32.10
CA LEU A 398 -10.97 18.66 -30.71
C LEU A 398 -11.82 17.52 -30.13
N ILE A 399 -13.13 17.55 -30.36
CA ILE A 399 -14.07 16.51 -29.88
C ILE A 399 -13.70 15.16 -30.49
N ASP A 400 -13.47 15.11 -31.79
CA ASP A 400 -13.10 13.89 -32.51
C ASP A 400 -11.73 13.37 -32.04
N ALA A 401 -10.73 14.25 -31.90
CA ALA A 401 -9.39 13.88 -31.46
C ALA A 401 -9.40 13.33 -30.02
N LEU A 402 -10.13 13.95 -29.10
CA LEU A 402 -10.29 13.46 -27.72
C LEU A 402 -10.96 12.10 -27.68
N THR A 403 -12.11 11.97 -28.36
CA THR A 403 -12.91 10.74 -28.38
C THR A 403 -12.11 9.58 -28.97
N GLU A 404 -11.41 9.81 -30.09
CA GLU A 404 -10.64 8.78 -30.77
C GLU A 404 -9.36 8.40 -30.02
N SER A 405 -8.71 9.35 -29.34
CA SER A 405 -7.53 9.05 -28.51
C SER A 405 -7.89 8.16 -27.32
N VAL A 406 -9.03 8.44 -26.68
CA VAL A 406 -9.55 7.63 -25.56
C VAL A 406 -10.00 6.25 -26.06
N ASN A 407 -10.69 6.16 -27.20
CA ASN A 407 -11.06 4.88 -27.80
C ASN A 407 -9.85 4.05 -28.24
N THR A 408 -8.81 4.68 -28.80
CA THR A 408 -7.56 4.00 -29.16
C THR A 408 -6.92 3.34 -27.95
N TRP A 409 -6.89 4.05 -26.81
CA TRP A 409 -6.39 3.48 -25.57
C TRP A 409 -7.29 2.36 -25.03
N GLY A 410 -8.61 2.54 -25.09
CA GLY A 410 -9.57 1.49 -24.75
C GLY A 410 -9.35 0.20 -25.55
N ARG A 411 -9.11 0.30 -26.87
CA ARG A 411 -8.77 -0.84 -27.74
C ARG A 411 -7.47 -1.51 -27.31
N LYS A 412 -6.46 -0.73 -26.90
CA LYS A 412 -5.22 -1.28 -26.33
C LYS A 412 -5.51 -2.07 -25.05
N LEU A 413 -6.27 -1.51 -24.12
CA LEU A 413 -6.63 -2.20 -22.87
C LEU A 413 -7.41 -3.51 -23.10
N ILE A 414 -8.26 -3.55 -24.14
CA ILE A 414 -8.93 -4.78 -24.54
C ILE A 414 -7.92 -5.81 -25.09
N ALA A 415 -7.00 -5.37 -25.95
CA ALA A 415 -5.94 -6.24 -26.48
C ALA A 415 -5.01 -6.79 -25.39
N ASP A 416 -4.74 -5.99 -24.34
CA ASP A 416 -3.98 -6.41 -23.15
C ASP A 416 -4.78 -7.35 -22.22
N GLY A 417 -6.08 -7.56 -22.47
CA GLY A 417 -6.97 -8.37 -21.63
C GLY A 417 -7.46 -7.66 -20.36
N ALA A 418 -7.20 -6.36 -20.22
CA ALA A 418 -7.60 -5.55 -19.08
C ALA A 418 -9.10 -5.25 -19.06
N LEU A 419 -9.73 -5.22 -20.23
CA LEU A 419 -11.14 -4.90 -20.43
C LEU A 419 -11.79 -5.88 -21.42
N LEU A 420 -13.06 -6.19 -21.19
CA LEU A 420 -13.91 -6.93 -22.13
C LEU A 420 -14.53 -6.02 -23.20
N GLY A 421 -14.72 -4.73 -22.87
CA GLY A 421 -15.27 -3.73 -23.78
C GLY A 421 -15.02 -2.31 -23.26
N PHE A 422 -14.88 -1.37 -24.19
CA PHE A 422 -14.65 0.05 -23.92
C PHE A 422 -15.21 0.88 -25.07
N GLU A 423 -15.91 1.96 -24.75
CA GLU A 423 -16.42 2.92 -25.74
C GLU A 423 -16.50 4.31 -25.12
N CYS A 424 -15.95 5.31 -25.81
CA CYS A 424 -16.07 6.74 -25.53
C CYS A 424 -16.80 7.40 -26.70
N TRP A 425 -17.76 8.28 -26.40
CA TRP A 425 -18.56 8.97 -27.41
C TRP A 425 -18.95 10.39 -26.97
N TYR A 426 -19.19 11.23 -27.97
CA TYR A 426 -19.83 12.53 -27.82
C TYR A 426 -21.33 12.38 -28.06
N ASP A 427 -22.14 12.92 -27.15
CA ASP A 427 -23.60 12.94 -27.27
C ASP A 427 -24.07 14.39 -27.47
N PRO A 428 -24.53 14.77 -28.69
CA PRO A 428 -25.02 16.11 -28.95
C PRO A 428 -26.23 16.49 -28.07
N ALA A 429 -27.07 15.53 -27.69
CA ALA A 429 -28.27 15.80 -26.89
C ALA A 429 -27.93 16.20 -25.44
N ARG A 430 -26.73 15.84 -24.96
CA ARG A 430 -26.25 16.16 -23.61
C ARG A 430 -25.26 17.34 -23.59
N ASN A 431 -24.98 17.93 -24.75
CA ASN A 431 -24.11 19.08 -24.93
C ASN A 431 -24.93 20.22 -25.56
N GLU A 432 -25.84 20.79 -24.77
CA GLU A 432 -26.68 21.91 -25.19
C GLU A 432 -25.83 23.15 -25.53
N GLN A 433 -26.37 24.02 -26.39
CA GLN A 433 -25.66 25.21 -26.85
C GLN A 433 -25.21 26.13 -25.70
N THR A 434 -26.01 26.22 -24.63
CA THR A 434 -25.72 27.03 -23.44
C THR A 434 -24.49 26.53 -22.68
N GLU A 435 -24.32 25.21 -22.53
CA GLU A 435 -23.15 24.60 -21.89
C GLU A 435 -21.90 24.75 -22.76
N LEU A 436 -22.02 24.52 -24.06
CA LEU A 436 -20.92 24.73 -25.00
C LEU A 436 -20.48 26.21 -25.05
N ALA A 437 -21.44 27.14 -24.99
CA ALA A 437 -21.16 28.58 -24.89
C ALA A 437 -20.49 28.98 -23.56
N ALA A 438 -20.77 28.23 -22.48
CA ALA A 438 -20.08 28.36 -21.20
C ALA A 438 -18.67 27.70 -21.20
N GLY A 439 -18.28 27.02 -22.29
CA GLY A 439 -17.00 26.32 -22.40
C GLY A 439 -17.01 24.91 -21.80
N HIS A 440 -18.18 24.34 -21.50
CA HIS A 440 -18.31 23.00 -20.95
C HIS A 440 -18.50 21.96 -22.05
N LEU A 441 -17.66 20.93 -22.06
CA LEU A 441 -17.74 19.78 -22.98
C LEU A 441 -17.92 18.49 -22.17
N LEU A 442 -18.95 17.73 -22.48
CA LEU A 442 -19.23 16.42 -21.88
C LEU A 442 -18.97 15.30 -22.88
N LEU A 443 -17.98 14.47 -22.57
CA LEU A 443 -17.74 13.18 -23.22
C LEU A 443 -18.16 12.06 -22.28
N SER A 444 -18.87 11.07 -22.82
CA SER A 444 -19.30 9.89 -22.07
C SER A 444 -18.43 8.69 -22.44
N TYR A 445 -18.09 7.85 -21.48
CA TYR A 445 -17.43 6.58 -21.74
C TYR A 445 -17.99 5.47 -20.84
N LYS A 446 -17.92 4.24 -21.34
CA LYS A 446 -18.28 3.02 -20.63
C LYS A 446 -17.18 1.98 -20.82
N PHE A 447 -16.98 1.15 -19.80
CA PHE A 447 -15.99 0.08 -19.83
C PHE A 447 -16.47 -1.10 -19.00
N THR A 448 -16.03 -2.31 -19.36
CA THR A 448 -16.34 -3.54 -18.63
C THR A 448 -15.05 -4.25 -18.24
N PRO A 449 -14.60 -4.18 -16.98
CA PRO A 449 -13.48 -4.98 -16.51
C PRO A 449 -13.90 -6.44 -16.30
N PRO A 450 -12.98 -7.40 -16.47
CA PRO A 450 -13.28 -8.81 -16.20
C PRO A 450 -13.47 -9.04 -14.69
N PRO A 451 -14.63 -9.56 -14.24
CA PRO A 451 -14.77 -9.98 -12.85
C PRO A 451 -13.89 -11.21 -12.57
N PRO A 452 -13.39 -11.38 -11.35
CA PRO A 452 -12.65 -12.57 -10.98
C PRO A 452 -13.56 -13.81 -10.96
N LEU A 453 -13.05 -14.97 -11.37
CA LEU A 453 -13.75 -16.25 -11.26
C LEU A 453 -13.77 -16.71 -9.79
N GLU A 454 -14.76 -16.24 -9.03
CA GLU A 454 -14.90 -16.53 -7.60
C GLU A 454 -15.54 -17.90 -7.32
N ARG A 455 -16.45 -18.36 -8.18
CA ARG A 455 -17.13 -19.65 -8.04
C ARG A 455 -17.27 -20.35 -9.39
N LEU A 456 -16.86 -21.60 -9.46
CA LEU A 456 -17.05 -22.51 -10.59
C LEU A 456 -17.95 -23.66 -10.15
N THR A 457 -18.95 -24.02 -10.96
CA THR A 457 -19.83 -25.17 -10.69
C THR A 457 -19.81 -26.08 -11.91
N PHE A 458 -19.46 -27.35 -11.72
CA PHE A 458 -19.60 -28.38 -12.75
C PHE A 458 -20.90 -29.13 -12.50
N GLU A 459 -21.74 -29.21 -13.52
CA GLU A 459 -22.90 -30.09 -13.55
C GLU A 459 -22.47 -31.43 -14.17
N THR A 460 -22.79 -32.54 -13.52
CA THR A 460 -22.43 -33.88 -13.98
C THR A 460 -23.68 -34.72 -14.18
N GLU A 461 -23.69 -35.48 -15.26
CA GLU A 461 -24.74 -36.46 -15.57
C GLU A 461 -24.08 -37.83 -15.77
N ILE A 462 -24.60 -38.85 -15.10
CA ILE A 462 -24.22 -40.24 -15.36
C ILE A 462 -25.21 -40.80 -16.38
N THR A 463 -24.78 -40.91 -17.64
CA THR A 463 -25.63 -41.36 -18.76
C THR A 463 -25.31 -42.79 -19.20
N SER A 464 -26.34 -43.52 -19.65
CA SER A 464 -26.22 -44.84 -20.29
C SER A 464 -26.04 -44.76 -21.81
N GLU A 465 -26.04 -43.56 -22.40
CA GLU A 465 -25.92 -43.34 -23.86
C GLU A 465 -24.67 -44.00 -24.44
N TYR A 466 -23.57 -43.98 -23.71
CA TYR A 466 -22.29 -44.54 -24.14
C TYR A 466 -22.19 -46.06 -23.96
N LEU A 467 -23.22 -46.72 -23.42
CA LEU A 467 -23.23 -48.19 -23.30
C LEU A 467 -23.57 -48.87 -24.63
N VAL A 468 -24.23 -48.18 -25.55
CA VAL A 468 -24.61 -48.72 -26.87
C VAL A 468 -23.37 -49.01 -27.75
N SER A 469 -22.24 -48.35 -27.50
CA SER A 469 -20.98 -48.55 -28.26
C SER A 469 -20.08 -49.67 -27.69
N LEU A 470 -20.51 -50.38 -26.65
CA LEU A 470 -19.75 -51.49 -26.07
C LEU A 470 -19.98 -52.78 -26.86
N GLU A 471 -19.19 -53.00 -27.90
CA GLU A 471 -19.13 -54.29 -28.62
C GLU A 471 -18.03 -55.19 -28.03
N SER A 472 -18.32 -56.49 -27.87
CA SER A 472 -17.30 -57.48 -27.51
C SER A 472 -16.51 -57.82 -28.78
N ASN A 473 -15.22 -57.45 -28.84
CA ASN A 473 -14.29 -58.02 -29.82
C ASN A 473 -14.14 -59.52 -29.52
N ARG A 474 -14.96 -60.36 -30.16
CA ARG A 474 -14.81 -61.82 -30.20
C ARG A 474 -14.78 -62.32 -31.62
#